data_AF-A0A401FKC3-F1
#
_entry.id   AF-A0A401FKC3-F1
#
_cell.length_a   1.000
_cell.length_b   1.000
_cell.length_c   1.000
_cell.angle_alpha   90.00
_cell.angle_beta   90.00
_cell.angle_gamma   90.00
#
_symmetry.space_group_name_H-M   'P 1'
#
loop_
_entity.id
_entity.type
_entity.pdbx_description
1 polymer ?
#
loop_
_entity_poly.entity_id
_entity_poly.type
_entity_poly.pdbx_seq_one_letter_code
_entity_poly.pdbx_strand_id
1 'polypeptide(L)'
;MKTMRINVPVATIWTSKDAVRSVDEPAIKGNTKQWIEQMTDQETIDLGDNDRVVTQALFNDEVIVDRKDNAWTKVVIPTQADDLDKRGYPGWIPSALISETESSPVTSQVRVATKFADLYDEAKHPIMELSQGTAFEELSRDGDWIEINTPVGPGYIKADATKIPIDADNSGQIMVELAKQFLGLRYIWSGISSYGFDCSGLVYSLHRVLGIMIPRDADDQHANGTPISPEEVLPGDLVFFAYDHGKGYVHHVGMYIGNGK
;
A
#
# COMPACT_ATOMS: atom_id res chain seq x y z
N MET A 1 -5.44 17.76 -15.26
CA MET A 1 -4.94 16.38 -15.11
C MET A 1 -6.09 15.54 -14.63
N LYS A 2 -6.24 14.31 -15.14
CA LYS A 2 -7.32 13.41 -14.72
C LYS A 2 -6.83 12.57 -13.56
N THR A 3 -7.63 12.50 -12.49
CA THR A 3 -7.41 11.58 -11.39
C THR A 3 -8.32 10.39 -11.60
N MET A 4 -7.75 9.20 -11.75
CA MET A 4 -8.46 7.93 -11.89
C MET A 4 -8.25 7.11 -10.61
N ARG A 5 -8.87 5.93 -10.50
CA ARG A 5 -8.69 5.04 -9.34
C ARG A 5 -8.25 3.64 -9.77
N ILE A 6 -7.46 2.95 -8.94
CA ILE A 6 -7.10 1.55 -9.15
C ILE A 6 -8.36 0.67 -9.08
N ASN A 7 -8.57 -0.20 -10.07
CA ASN A 7 -9.78 -1.03 -10.18
C ASN A 7 -9.55 -2.54 -9.90
N VAL A 8 -8.36 -2.91 -9.44
CA VAL A 8 -7.99 -4.28 -9.03
C VAL A 8 -7.55 -4.31 -7.56
N PRO A 9 -7.52 -5.47 -6.88
CA PRO A 9 -7.18 -5.54 -5.45
C PRO A 9 -5.86 -4.83 -5.09
N VAL A 10 -4.83 -5.10 -5.89
CA VAL A 10 -3.49 -4.53 -5.77
C VAL A 10 -2.92 -4.41 -7.17
N ALA A 11 -2.53 -3.22 -7.58
CA ALA A 11 -1.83 -2.97 -8.83
C ALA A 11 -0.33 -2.74 -8.58
N THR A 12 0.52 -3.45 -9.31
CA THR A 12 1.96 -3.22 -9.32
C THR A 12 2.30 -2.08 -10.27
N ILE A 13 3.13 -1.15 -9.80
CA ILE A 13 3.62 -0.01 -10.58
C ILE A 13 5.07 -0.30 -11.02
N TRP A 14 5.30 -0.18 -12.31
CA TRP A 14 6.52 -0.57 -13.00
C TRP A 14 7.41 0.63 -13.25
N THR A 15 8.73 0.42 -13.19
CA THR A 15 9.73 1.44 -13.56
C THR A 15 9.62 1.82 -15.04
N SER A 16 9.37 0.81 -15.89
CA SER A 16 9.06 0.99 -17.30
C SER A 16 8.15 -0.13 -17.81
N LYS A 17 7.46 0.11 -18.93
CA LYS A 17 6.68 -0.92 -19.63
C LYS A 17 7.53 -2.11 -20.13
N ASP A 18 8.85 -1.90 -20.30
CA ASP A 18 9.80 -2.92 -20.78
C ASP A 18 10.44 -3.70 -19.62
N ALA A 19 10.16 -3.33 -18.36
CA ALA A 19 10.66 -4.02 -17.18
C ALA A 19 9.91 -5.35 -16.89
N VAL A 20 8.76 -5.57 -17.54
CA VAL A 20 7.88 -6.72 -17.37
C VAL A 20 8.49 -7.97 -18.01
N ARG A 21 8.50 -9.06 -17.26
CA ARG A 21 8.92 -10.40 -17.72
C ARG A 21 7.71 -11.27 -18.04
N SER A 22 7.95 -12.45 -18.62
CA SER A 22 6.91 -13.45 -18.84
C SER A 22 6.25 -13.93 -17.55
N VAL A 23 7.04 -14.12 -16.47
CA VAL A 23 6.52 -14.53 -15.15
C VAL A 23 5.60 -13.46 -14.53
N ASP A 24 5.64 -12.22 -15.01
CA ASP A 24 4.88 -11.09 -14.48
C ASP A 24 3.47 -10.93 -15.09
N GLU A 25 3.09 -11.84 -15.99
CA GLU A 25 1.79 -11.82 -16.66
C GLU A 25 0.59 -11.69 -15.69
N PRO A 26 0.53 -12.40 -14.55
CA PRO A 26 -0.61 -12.24 -13.64
C PRO A 26 -0.69 -10.83 -13.05
N ALA A 27 0.44 -10.18 -12.71
CA ALA A 27 0.43 -8.83 -12.15
C ALA A 27 -0.07 -7.79 -13.14
N ILE A 28 0.35 -7.87 -14.42
CA ILE A 28 -0.15 -6.94 -15.45
C ILE A 28 -1.63 -7.17 -15.81
N LYS A 29 -2.19 -8.32 -15.43
CA LYS A 29 -3.62 -8.65 -15.50
C LYS A 29 -4.38 -8.36 -14.19
N GLY A 30 -3.72 -7.77 -13.18
CA GLY A 30 -4.32 -7.42 -11.90
C GLY A 30 -4.43 -8.55 -10.88
N ASN A 31 -3.81 -9.71 -11.15
CA ASN A 31 -3.73 -10.84 -10.22
C ASN A 31 -2.37 -10.89 -9.51
N THR A 32 -2.09 -9.86 -8.72
CA THR A 32 -0.85 -9.71 -7.95
C THR A 32 -0.65 -10.83 -6.92
N LYS A 33 -1.74 -11.39 -6.36
CA LYS A 33 -1.67 -12.52 -5.43
C LYS A 33 -1.09 -13.76 -6.09
N GLN A 34 -1.64 -14.17 -7.23
CA GLN A 34 -1.11 -15.30 -8.01
C GLN A 34 0.34 -15.04 -8.46
N TRP A 35 0.64 -13.81 -8.87
CA TRP A 35 1.99 -13.42 -9.28
C TRP A 35 3.03 -13.66 -8.17
N ILE A 36 2.73 -13.23 -6.95
CA ILE A 36 3.60 -13.41 -5.79
C ILE A 36 3.74 -14.89 -5.43
N GLU A 37 2.63 -15.64 -5.43
CA GLU A 37 2.62 -17.05 -5.06
C GLU A 37 3.40 -17.93 -6.04
N GLN A 38 3.40 -17.60 -7.34
CA GLN A 38 4.07 -18.41 -8.35
C GLN A 38 5.56 -18.13 -8.51
N MET A 39 6.03 -16.94 -8.13
CA MET A 39 7.44 -16.55 -8.32
C MET A 39 8.37 -17.36 -7.42
N THR A 40 9.51 -17.77 -7.98
CA THR A 40 10.65 -18.27 -7.24
C THR A 40 11.35 -17.16 -6.45
N ASP A 41 12.22 -17.52 -5.50
CA ASP A 41 13.00 -16.56 -4.74
C ASP A 41 13.90 -15.71 -5.65
N GLN A 42 14.54 -16.33 -6.64
CA GLN A 42 15.39 -15.62 -7.60
C GLN A 42 14.61 -14.61 -8.44
N GLU A 43 13.38 -14.96 -8.86
CA GLU A 43 12.51 -14.04 -9.60
C GLU A 43 12.00 -12.89 -8.74
N THR A 44 11.82 -13.12 -7.44
CA THR A 44 11.47 -12.06 -6.48
C THR A 44 12.65 -11.11 -6.25
N ILE A 45 13.86 -11.65 -6.08
CA ILE A 45 15.09 -10.86 -5.92
C ILE A 45 15.34 -10.00 -7.16
N ASP A 46 15.13 -10.57 -8.35
CA ASP A 46 15.28 -9.87 -9.64
C ASP A 46 14.34 -8.67 -9.82
N LEU A 47 13.26 -8.54 -9.03
CA LEU A 47 12.44 -7.33 -9.00
C LEU A 47 13.22 -6.10 -8.51
N GLY A 48 14.03 -6.29 -7.48
CA GLY A 48 14.87 -5.24 -6.89
C GLY A 48 16.20 -5.09 -7.60
N ASP A 49 16.92 -6.19 -7.84
CA ASP A 49 18.26 -6.17 -8.45
C ASP A 49 18.28 -5.55 -9.87
N ASN A 50 17.14 -5.56 -10.56
CA ASN A 50 17.00 -5.00 -11.91
C ASN A 50 15.95 -3.87 -11.98
N ASP A 51 15.65 -3.21 -10.86
CA ASP A 51 14.79 -2.01 -10.77
C ASP A 51 13.48 -2.15 -11.57
N ARG A 52 12.77 -3.27 -11.41
CA ARG A 52 11.61 -3.57 -12.30
C ARG A 52 10.35 -2.83 -11.90
N VAL A 53 10.14 -2.72 -10.60
CA VAL A 53 8.94 -2.18 -9.98
C VAL A 53 9.34 -1.10 -9.00
N VAL A 54 8.43 -0.14 -8.81
CA VAL A 54 8.68 1.04 -7.96
C VAL A 54 7.80 1.03 -6.72
N THR A 55 6.52 0.64 -6.85
CA THR A 55 5.59 0.52 -5.72
C THR A 55 4.39 -0.34 -6.11
N GLN A 56 3.43 -0.49 -5.20
CA GLN A 56 2.08 -0.96 -5.50
C GLN A 56 1.06 0.13 -5.14
N ALA A 57 -0.16 0.01 -5.65
CA ALA A 57 -1.32 0.79 -5.22
C ALA A 57 -2.49 -0.16 -4.93
N LEU A 58 -3.27 0.14 -3.89
CA LEU A 58 -4.40 -0.70 -3.47
C LEU A 58 -5.65 -0.34 -4.27
N PHE A 59 -6.64 -1.23 -4.28
CA PHE A 59 -7.96 -0.93 -4.84
C PHE A 59 -8.48 0.43 -4.35
N ASN A 60 -9.13 1.18 -5.24
CA ASN A 60 -9.65 2.51 -4.97
C ASN A 60 -8.60 3.62 -4.72
N ASP A 61 -7.29 3.32 -4.66
CA ASP A 61 -6.27 4.37 -4.61
C ASP A 61 -6.36 5.27 -5.83
N GLU A 62 -6.22 6.58 -5.59
CA GLU A 62 -6.17 7.55 -6.66
C GLU A 62 -4.85 7.48 -7.41
N VAL A 63 -4.90 7.75 -8.71
CA VAL A 63 -3.74 7.92 -9.57
C VAL A 63 -3.96 9.11 -10.49
N ILE A 64 -2.98 10.00 -10.54
CA ILE A 64 -2.96 11.12 -11.48
C ILE A 64 -2.39 10.60 -12.81
N VAL A 65 -3.17 10.71 -13.87
CA VAL A 65 -2.73 10.32 -15.21
C VAL A 65 -1.78 11.39 -15.76
N ASP A 66 -0.53 11.02 -15.98
CA ASP A 66 0.50 11.86 -16.60
C ASP A 66 0.40 11.75 -18.14
N ARG A 67 0.46 10.52 -18.67
CA ARG A 67 0.25 10.24 -20.10
C ARG A 67 -0.18 8.79 -20.35
N LYS A 68 -0.83 8.56 -21.50
CA LYS A 68 -1.16 7.22 -22.00
C LYS A 68 -0.28 6.85 -23.19
N ASP A 69 0.18 5.61 -23.22
CA ASP A 69 0.95 4.99 -24.31
C ASP A 69 0.38 3.59 -24.58
N ASN A 70 -0.51 3.49 -25.56
CA ASN A 70 -1.20 2.26 -25.92
C ASN A 70 -1.91 1.59 -24.73
N ALA A 71 -1.48 0.38 -24.35
CA ALA A 71 -2.02 -0.41 -23.25
C ALA A 71 -1.45 0.00 -21.87
N TRP A 72 -0.56 1.00 -21.83
CA TRP A 72 0.11 1.46 -20.63
C TRP A 72 -0.21 2.92 -20.32
N THR A 73 -0.20 3.27 -19.04
CA THR A 73 -0.38 4.63 -18.55
C THR A 73 0.76 4.95 -17.61
N LYS A 74 1.42 6.09 -17.84
CA LYS A 74 2.29 6.68 -16.83
C LYS A 74 1.41 7.45 -15.85
N VAL A 75 1.55 7.11 -14.58
CA VAL A 75 0.75 7.65 -13.48
C VAL A 75 1.65 8.23 -12.40
N VAL A 76 1.03 9.00 -11.52
CA VAL A 76 1.60 9.43 -10.25
C VAL A 76 0.62 9.09 -9.13
N ILE A 77 1.08 8.48 -8.04
CA ILE A 77 0.25 8.10 -6.89
C ILE A 77 0.34 9.19 -5.82
N PRO A 78 -0.69 10.05 -5.66
CA PRO A 78 -0.61 11.23 -4.80
C PRO A 78 -0.50 10.92 -3.31
N THR A 79 -0.96 9.75 -2.88
CA THR A 79 -0.88 9.33 -1.47
C THR A 79 0.51 8.80 -1.09
N GLN A 80 1.37 8.53 -2.06
CA GLN A 80 2.73 8.05 -1.82
C GLN A 80 3.69 9.19 -2.10
N ALA A 81 4.20 9.83 -1.05
CA ALA A 81 5.17 10.91 -1.20
C ALA A 81 6.50 10.38 -1.78
N ASP A 82 7.09 11.19 -2.64
CA ASP A 82 8.35 10.95 -3.36
C ASP A 82 9.06 12.30 -3.52
N ASP A 83 10.36 12.33 -3.29
CA ASP A 83 11.17 13.55 -3.36
C ASP A 83 11.40 14.03 -4.82
N LEU A 84 11.26 13.13 -5.81
CA LEU A 84 11.52 13.44 -7.22
C LEU A 84 10.29 14.06 -7.92
N ASP A 85 9.07 13.71 -7.51
CA ASP A 85 7.83 14.29 -8.03
C ASP A 85 6.89 14.72 -6.89
N LYS A 86 6.76 16.05 -6.72
CA LYS A 86 5.89 16.66 -5.71
C LYS A 86 4.40 16.30 -5.84
N ARG A 87 3.99 15.68 -6.95
CA ARG A 87 2.62 15.19 -7.15
C ARG A 87 2.40 13.81 -6.51
N GLY A 88 3.46 13.09 -6.11
CA GLY A 88 3.44 11.75 -5.55
C GLY A 88 4.34 10.78 -6.32
N TYR A 89 4.19 9.47 -6.07
CA TYR A 89 5.11 8.44 -6.58
C TYR A 89 4.86 8.10 -8.06
N PRO A 90 5.82 8.33 -8.99
CA PRO A 90 5.61 8.12 -10.41
C PRO A 90 5.88 6.68 -10.86
N GLY A 91 5.18 6.22 -11.90
CA GLY A 91 5.53 4.96 -12.56
C GLY A 91 4.56 4.54 -13.66
N TRP A 92 4.67 3.30 -14.13
CA TRP A 92 3.88 2.75 -15.22
C TRP A 92 2.92 1.68 -14.75
N ILE A 93 1.70 1.70 -15.27
CA ILE A 93 0.66 0.71 -14.97
C ILE A 93 -0.06 0.32 -16.27
N PRO A 94 -0.49 -0.94 -16.45
CA PRO A 94 -1.38 -1.28 -17.56
C PRO A 94 -2.68 -0.48 -17.45
N SER A 95 -3.10 0.16 -18.53
CA SER A 95 -4.29 1.03 -18.55
C SER A 95 -5.58 0.33 -18.15
N ALA A 96 -5.65 -1.00 -18.23
CA ALA A 96 -6.81 -1.78 -17.82
C ALA A 96 -6.99 -1.86 -16.29
N LEU A 97 -5.95 -1.56 -15.51
CA LEU A 97 -5.95 -1.66 -14.05
C LEU A 97 -6.38 -0.35 -13.35
N ILE A 98 -6.78 0.66 -14.12
CA ILE A 98 -7.33 1.93 -13.63
C ILE A 98 -8.76 2.10 -14.14
N SER A 99 -9.58 2.82 -13.40
CA SER A 99 -10.97 3.10 -13.73
C SER A 99 -11.09 3.85 -15.06
N GLU A 100 -12.29 3.80 -15.66
CA GLU A 100 -12.62 4.61 -16.85
C GLU A 100 -13.12 6.01 -16.47
N THR A 101 -13.63 6.16 -15.25
CA THR A 101 -14.20 7.39 -14.72
C THR A 101 -13.23 8.11 -13.78
N GLU A 102 -13.33 9.44 -13.75
CA GLU A 102 -12.55 10.28 -12.84
C GLU A 102 -13.00 10.09 -11.39
N SER A 103 -12.06 10.24 -10.47
CA SER A 103 -12.31 10.23 -9.04
C SER A 103 -13.09 11.49 -8.62
N SER A 104 -13.96 11.34 -7.62
CA SER A 104 -14.62 12.46 -6.95
C SER A 104 -13.91 12.74 -5.62
N PRO A 105 -13.83 14.01 -5.18
CA PRO A 105 -13.26 14.36 -3.88
C PRO A 105 -14.00 13.66 -2.74
N VAL A 106 -13.25 13.09 -1.79
CA VAL A 106 -13.80 12.32 -0.67
C VAL A 106 -13.89 13.19 0.59
N THR A 107 -14.99 13.06 1.34
CA THR A 107 -15.21 13.84 2.58
C THR A 107 -15.12 13.02 3.87
N SER A 108 -15.47 11.74 3.84
CA SER A 108 -15.38 10.80 4.97
C SER A 108 -14.65 9.55 4.53
N GLN A 109 -13.63 9.11 5.26
CA GLN A 109 -12.83 7.95 4.86
C GLN A 109 -12.92 6.80 5.86
N VAL A 110 -13.10 5.58 5.34
CA VAL A 110 -12.94 4.32 6.08
C VAL A 110 -11.77 3.54 5.53
N ARG A 111 -11.09 2.77 6.38
CA ARG A 111 -9.93 1.95 6.02
C ARG A 111 -10.12 0.52 6.47
N VAL A 112 -9.68 -0.42 5.65
CA VAL A 112 -9.56 -1.82 6.06
C VAL A 112 -8.46 -1.94 7.10
N ALA A 113 -8.81 -2.37 8.30
CA ALA A 113 -7.93 -2.53 9.45
C ALA A 113 -7.51 -3.98 9.70
N THR A 114 -8.25 -4.96 9.19
CA THR A 114 -7.89 -6.38 9.21
C THR A 114 -6.91 -6.72 8.09
N LYS A 115 -6.16 -7.82 8.24
CA LYS A 115 -5.27 -8.35 7.18
C LYS A 115 -5.95 -8.42 5.82
N PHE A 116 -7.16 -8.97 5.77
CA PHE A 116 -8.01 -8.97 4.59
C PHE A 116 -9.43 -8.58 4.98
N ALA A 117 -10.18 -8.04 4.03
CA ALA A 117 -11.62 -7.86 4.12
C ALA A 117 -12.24 -8.10 2.74
N ASP A 118 -13.49 -8.54 2.69
CA ASP A 118 -14.19 -8.67 1.42
C ASP A 118 -14.94 -7.37 1.08
N LEU A 119 -14.90 -7.00 -0.19
CA LEU A 119 -15.87 -6.11 -0.82
C LEU A 119 -17.08 -6.93 -1.23
N TYR A 120 -18.27 -6.40 -0.98
CA TYR A 120 -19.54 -7.04 -1.30
C TYR A 120 -20.39 -6.21 -2.27
N ASP A 121 -21.18 -6.89 -3.10
CA ASP A 121 -22.20 -6.28 -3.93
C ASP A 121 -23.47 -5.88 -3.13
N GLU A 122 -24.48 -5.35 -3.81
CA GLU A 122 -25.77 -4.98 -3.21
C GLU A 122 -26.49 -6.16 -2.56
N ALA A 123 -26.37 -7.36 -3.13
CA ALA A 123 -26.93 -8.59 -2.60
C ALA A 123 -26.08 -9.21 -1.46
N LYS A 124 -25.01 -8.53 -1.03
CA LYS A 124 -24.05 -8.98 -0.01
C LYS A 124 -23.30 -10.25 -0.38
N HIS A 125 -23.06 -10.49 -1.67
CA HIS A 125 -22.12 -11.51 -2.12
C HIS A 125 -20.71 -10.93 -2.19
N PRO A 126 -19.68 -11.65 -1.71
CA PRO A 126 -18.30 -11.18 -1.81
C PRO A 126 -17.86 -11.17 -3.27
N ILE A 127 -17.26 -10.05 -3.71
CA ILE A 127 -16.81 -9.83 -5.09
C ILE A 127 -15.31 -9.57 -5.21
N MET A 128 -14.64 -9.17 -4.12
CA MET A 128 -13.20 -8.89 -4.13
C MET A 128 -12.59 -8.99 -2.73
N GLU A 129 -11.45 -9.66 -2.59
CA GLU A 129 -10.62 -9.60 -1.38
C GLU A 129 -9.78 -8.29 -1.40
N LEU A 130 -9.82 -7.53 -0.32
CA LEU A 130 -9.15 -6.25 -0.13
C LEU A 130 -7.99 -6.42 0.84
N SER A 131 -6.85 -5.80 0.53
CA SER A 131 -5.72 -5.69 1.46
C SER A 131 -6.04 -4.74 2.62
N GLN A 132 -5.43 -4.98 3.78
CA GLN A 132 -5.28 -3.98 4.83
C GLN A 132 -4.80 -2.64 4.24
N GLY A 133 -5.33 -1.53 4.78
CA GLY A 133 -5.01 -0.17 4.36
C GLY A 133 -5.86 0.36 3.20
N THR A 134 -6.61 -0.50 2.49
CA THR A 134 -7.53 -0.07 1.43
C THR A 134 -8.52 0.96 2.00
N ALA A 135 -8.63 2.12 1.34
CA ALA A 135 -9.40 3.26 1.84
C ALA A 135 -10.56 3.61 0.91
N PHE A 136 -11.70 3.99 1.49
CA PHE A 136 -12.92 4.31 0.75
C PHE A 136 -13.63 5.54 1.31
N GLU A 137 -14.48 6.14 0.49
CA GLU A 137 -15.50 7.06 0.97
C GLU A 137 -16.66 6.31 1.63
N GLU A 138 -17.02 6.66 2.87
CA GLU A 138 -18.24 6.15 3.52
C GLU A 138 -19.46 6.92 2.98
N LEU A 139 -20.40 6.17 2.39
CA LEU A 139 -21.68 6.71 1.90
C LEU A 139 -22.76 6.60 2.96
N SER A 140 -22.87 5.44 3.60
CA SER A 140 -23.85 5.17 4.65
C SER A 140 -23.40 4.03 5.55
N ARG A 141 -24.02 3.90 6.73
CA ARG A 141 -23.77 2.83 7.68
C ARG A 141 -25.07 2.31 8.26
N ASP A 142 -25.26 1.01 8.17
CA ASP A 142 -26.42 0.30 8.71
C ASP A 142 -26.00 -1.02 9.36
N GLY A 143 -26.10 -1.07 10.69
CA GLY A 143 -25.68 -2.21 11.50
C GLY A 143 -24.22 -2.60 11.24
N ASP A 144 -24.02 -3.82 10.74
CA ASP A 144 -22.71 -4.40 10.45
C ASP A 144 -22.15 -4.02 9.08
N TRP A 145 -22.85 -3.20 8.30
CA TRP A 145 -22.47 -2.87 6.94
C TRP A 145 -22.17 -1.38 6.79
N ILE A 146 -21.11 -1.11 6.03
CA ILE A 146 -20.76 0.23 5.56
C ILE A 146 -20.91 0.21 4.05
N GLU A 147 -21.74 1.09 3.52
CA GLU A 147 -21.81 1.37 2.09
C GLU A 147 -20.67 2.32 1.72
N ILE A 148 -19.94 1.97 0.67
CA ILE A 148 -18.74 2.67 0.23
C ILE A 148 -18.77 2.98 -1.26
N ASN A 149 -18.18 4.10 -1.64
CA ASN A 149 -17.96 4.44 -3.04
C ASN A 149 -16.72 3.70 -3.56
N THR A 150 -16.84 3.00 -4.68
CA THR A 150 -15.72 2.32 -5.33
C THR A 150 -15.60 2.72 -6.82
N PRO A 151 -14.50 2.37 -7.50
CA PRO A 151 -14.33 2.65 -8.92
C PRO A 151 -15.25 1.85 -9.83
N VAL A 152 -15.91 0.82 -9.29
CA VAL A 152 -16.86 -0.06 -10.02
C VAL A 152 -18.32 0.16 -9.57
N GLY A 153 -18.59 1.26 -8.86
CA GLY A 153 -19.91 1.60 -8.30
C GLY A 153 -19.96 1.44 -6.78
N PRO A 154 -21.11 1.72 -6.13
CA PRO A 154 -21.29 1.49 -4.71
C PRO A 154 -21.07 0.01 -4.36
N GLY A 155 -20.44 -0.24 -3.22
CA GLY A 155 -20.24 -1.56 -2.66
C GLY A 155 -20.34 -1.53 -1.13
N TYR A 156 -20.13 -2.67 -0.50
CA TYR A 156 -20.24 -2.78 0.95
C TYR A 156 -19.03 -3.47 1.56
N ILE A 157 -18.67 -3.05 2.77
CA ILE A 157 -17.71 -3.73 3.63
C ILE A 157 -18.32 -3.95 5.01
N LYS A 158 -17.79 -4.94 5.73
CA LYS A 158 -18.18 -5.18 7.11
C LYS A 158 -17.60 -4.11 8.04
N ALA A 159 -18.43 -3.61 8.96
CA ALA A 159 -18.06 -2.56 9.89
C ALA A 159 -16.99 -2.98 10.91
N ASP A 160 -16.87 -4.27 11.22
CA ASP A 160 -15.81 -4.79 12.10
C ASP A 160 -14.42 -4.77 11.43
N ALA A 161 -14.36 -4.97 10.11
CA ALA A 161 -13.15 -4.92 9.32
C ALA A 161 -12.49 -3.52 9.27
N THR A 162 -13.20 -2.47 9.70
CA THR A 162 -12.69 -1.08 9.73
C THR A 162 -12.40 -0.57 11.13
N LYS A 163 -12.66 -1.36 12.18
CA LYS A 163 -12.48 -0.92 13.56
C LYS A 163 -11.01 -0.98 13.94
N ILE A 164 -10.50 0.13 14.43
CA ILE A 164 -9.19 0.19 15.08
C ILE A 164 -9.44 0.78 16.48
N PRO A 165 -9.10 0.08 17.57
CA PRO A 165 -9.33 0.58 18.92
C PRO A 165 -8.23 1.59 19.32
N ILE A 166 -8.04 2.65 18.52
CA ILE A 166 -6.98 3.65 18.72
C ILE A 166 -7.34 4.58 19.88
N ASP A 167 -6.39 4.71 20.80
CA ASP A 167 -6.25 5.84 21.70
C ASP A 167 -4.86 6.48 21.44
N ALA A 168 -4.72 7.78 21.71
CA ALA A 168 -3.44 8.46 21.54
C ALA A 168 -2.32 7.79 22.35
N ASP A 169 -2.68 7.23 23.51
CA ASP A 169 -1.77 6.57 24.45
C ASP A 169 -1.32 5.16 24.01
N ASN A 170 -1.88 4.59 22.93
CA ASN A 170 -1.61 3.21 22.53
C ASN A 170 -1.31 3.00 21.03
N SER A 171 -1.21 4.07 20.23
CA SER A 171 -1.04 4.00 18.77
C SER A 171 0.16 3.13 18.34
N GLY A 172 1.29 3.28 19.01
CA GLY A 172 2.50 2.47 18.77
C GLY A 172 2.29 0.98 19.04
N GLN A 173 1.64 0.63 20.16
CA GLN A 173 1.30 -0.76 20.47
C GLN A 173 0.31 -1.35 19.46
N ILE A 174 -0.66 -0.55 18.98
CA ILE A 174 -1.59 -0.97 17.94
C ILE A 174 -0.86 -1.27 16.63
N MET A 175 0.09 -0.41 16.21
CA MET A 175 0.91 -0.69 15.02
C MET A 175 1.66 -2.01 15.16
N VAL A 176 2.21 -2.30 16.34
CA VAL A 176 2.86 -3.58 16.63
C VAL A 176 1.89 -4.76 16.49
N GLU A 177 0.67 -4.67 17.02
CA GLU A 177 -0.33 -5.75 16.88
C GLU A 177 -0.84 -5.92 15.44
N LEU A 178 -0.97 -4.83 14.69
CA LEU A 178 -1.29 -4.88 13.25
C LEU A 178 -0.15 -5.58 12.49
N ALA A 179 1.11 -5.21 12.76
CA ALA A 179 2.29 -5.79 12.12
C ALA A 179 2.43 -7.30 12.38
N LYS A 180 2.12 -7.75 13.60
CA LYS A 180 2.20 -9.17 13.98
C LYS A 180 1.32 -10.09 13.14
N GLN A 181 0.25 -9.59 12.52
CA GLN A 181 -0.61 -10.35 11.60
C GLN A 181 0.13 -10.81 10.32
N PHE A 182 1.29 -10.21 10.05
CA PHE A 182 2.12 -10.47 8.88
C PHE A 182 3.40 -11.25 9.19
N LEU A 183 3.56 -11.76 10.42
CA LEU A 183 4.66 -12.68 10.73
C LEU A 183 4.62 -13.90 9.80
N GLY A 184 5.74 -14.16 9.12
CA GLY A 184 5.87 -15.24 8.13
C GLY A 184 5.31 -14.90 6.74
N LEU A 185 4.76 -13.69 6.52
CA LEU A 185 4.41 -13.25 5.17
C LEU A 185 5.68 -13.05 4.34
N ARG A 186 5.65 -13.50 3.09
CA ARG A 186 6.78 -13.41 2.16
C ARG A 186 7.10 -11.94 1.84
N TYR A 187 8.39 -11.60 1.88
CA TYR A 187 8.89 -10.31 1.41
C TYR A 187 8.75 -10.21 -0.11
N ILE A 188 8.27 -9.06 -0.61
CA ILE A 188 8.21 -8.74 -2.04
C ILE A 188 8.69 -7.31 -2.22
N TRP A 189 9.71 -7.11 -3.07
CA TRP A 189 10.22 -5.79 -3.42
C TRP A 189 9.09 -4.89 -3.94
N SER A 190 9.07 -3.63 -3.50
CA SER A 190 8.02 -2.64 -3.77
C SER A 190 6.63 -2.97 -3.21
N GLY A 191 6.48 -4.03 -2.42
CA GLY A 191 5.20 -4.48 -1.87
C GLY A 191 4.64 -3.54 -0.80
N ILE A 192 3.35 -3.17 -0.92
CA ILE A 192 2.62 -2.36 0.08
C ILE A 192 1.30 -3.00 0.52
N SER A 193 1.12 -4.30 0.28
CA SER A 193 -0.15 -4.98 0.48
C SER A 193 -0.03 -6.25 1.31
N SER A 194 -1.17 -6.72 1.79
CA SER A 194 -1.29 -7.93 2.60
C SER A 194 -0.93 -9.22 1.83
N TYR A 195 -0.63 -9.12 0.54
CA TYR A 195 -0.06 -10.20 -0.27
C TYR A 195 1.46 -10.32 -0.14
N GLY A 196 2.14 -9.24 0.27
CA GLY A 196 3.59 -9.18 0.43
C GLY A 196 4.04 -7.73 0.58
N PHE A 197 4.95 -7.49 1.53
CA PHE A 197 5.50 -6.17 1.81
C PHE A 197 7.01 -6.15 1.55
N ASP A 198 7.53 -4.98 1.17
CA ASP A 198 8.92 -4.64 1.47
C ASP A 198 9.02 -3.94 2.84
N CYS A 199 10.24 -3.56 3.24
CA CYS A 199 10.48 -3.00 4.56
C CYS A 199 9.71 -1.69 4.81
N SER A 200 9.84 -0.71 3.93
CA SER A 200 9.17 0.58 4.03
C SER A 200 7.68 0.51 3.73
N GLY A 201 7.26 -0.41 2.87
CA GLY A 201 5.87 -0.66 2.50
C GLY A 201 5.04 -1.27 3.63
N LEU A 202 5.64 -2.13 4.47
CA LEU A 202 5.00 -2.60 5.70
C LEU A 202 4.67 -1.42 6.60
N VAL A 203 5.68 -0.61 6.92
CA VAL A 203 5.53 0.53 7.84
C VAL A 203 4.57 1.58 7.28
N TYR A 204 4.68 1.88 5.98
CA TYR A 204 3.76 2.74 5.26
C TYR A 204 2.31 2.26 5.39
N SER A 205 2.06 0.96 5.20
CA SER A 205 0.72 0.38 5.29
C SER A 205 0.14 0.47 6.71
N LEU A 206 0.95 0.24 7.74
CA LEU A 206 0.53 0.35 9.15
C LEU A 206 0.11 1.78 9.50
N HIS A 207 0.92 2.79 9.11
CA HIS A 207 0.58 4.20 9.30
C HIS A 207 -0.68 4.59 8.52
N ARG A 208 -0.77 4.11 7.27
CA ARG A 208 -1.91 4.33 6.40
C ARG A 208 -3.22 3.85 7.02
N VAL A 209 -3.22 2.70 7.72
CA VAL A 209 -4.39 2.18 8.47
C VAL A 209 -4.85 3.17 9.55
N LEU A 210 -3.90 3.80 10.26
CA LEU A 210 -4.19 4.82 11.28
C LEU A 210 -4.53 6.21 10.69
N GLY A 211 -4.55 6.35 9.36
CA GLY A 211 -4.76 7.63 8.68
C GLY A 211 -3.56 8.57 8.74
N ILE A 212 -2.38 8.06 9.11
CA ILE A 212 -1.12 8.82 9.13
C ILE A 212 -0.42 8.59 7.79
N MET A 213 -0.11 9.69 7.09
CA MET A 213 0.62 9.64 5.84
C MET A 213 2.11 9.83 6.11
N ILE A 214 2.91 8.85 5.73
CA ILE A 214 4.37 8.91 5.73
C ILE A 214 4.89 8.66 4.31
N PRO A 215 6.15 9.03 4.00
CA PRO A 215 6.74 8.71 2.71
C PRO A 215 6.77 7.20 2.41
N ARG A 216 6.85 6.86 1.11
CA ARG A 216 6.84 5.47 0.66
C ARG A 216 8.18 4.76 0.90
N ASP A 217 9.30 5.48 0.75
CA ASP A 217 10.64 4.90 0.79
C ASP A 217 11.35 5.13 2.12
N ALA A 218 12.29 4.24 2.47
CA ALA A 218 12.88 4.18 3.80
C ALA A 218 13.77 5.39 4.11
N ASP A 219 14.48 5.92 3.12
CA ASP A 219 15.28 7.13 3.22
C ASP A 219 14.43 8.38 3.43
N ASP A 220 13.34 8.50 2.68
CA ASP A 220 12.38 9.60 2.87
C ASP A 220 11.68 9.48 4.23
N GLN A 221 11.31 8.27 4.66
CA GLN A 221 10.77 8.02 5.99
C GLN A 221 11.75 8.47 7.09
N HIS A 222 13.05 8.20 6.94
CA HIS A 222 14.08 8.64 7.87
C HIS A 222 14.26 10.17 7.88
N ALA A 223 14.12 10.81 6.72
CA ALA A 223 14.22 12.27 6.60
C ALA A 223 12.99 13.02 7.16
N ASN A 224 11.94 12.29 7.53
CA ASN A 224 10.68 12.84 8.04
C ASN A 224 10.39 12.35 9.47
N GLY A 225 9.52 13.08 10.18
CA GLY A 225 9.16 12.75 11.57
C GLY A 225 10.04 13.45 12.62
N THR A 226 10.05 12.91 13.83
CA THR A 226 10.80 13.48 14.96
C THR A 226 11.93 12.53 15.35
N PRO A 227 13.20 12.97 15.27
CA PRO A 227 14.33 12.17 15.75
C PRO A 227 14.20 11.89 17.26
N ILE A 228 14.46 10.65 17.64
CA ILE A 228 14.46 10.19 19.03
C ILE A 228 15.83 9.64 19.39
N SER A 229 16.20 9.74 20.67
CA SER A 229 17.40 9.06 21.16
C SER A 229 17.14 7.55 21.31
N PRO A 230 18.15 6.68 21.12
CA PRO A 230 17.99 5.23 21.32
C PRO A 230 17.48 4.85 22.71
N GLU A 231 17.73 5.69 23.73
CA GLU A 231 17.28 5.48 25.10
C GLU A 231 15.78 5.78 25.30
N GLU A 232 15.17 6.53 24.39
CA GLU A 232 13.77 6.96 24.44
C GLU A 232 12.85 6.14 23.53
N VAL A 233 13.38 5.12 22.84
CA VAL A 233 12.62 4.34 21.86
C VAL A 233 11.44 3.59 22.48
N LEU A 234 10.27 3.76 21.86
CA LEU A 234 8.99 3.17 22.27
C LEU A 234 8.43 2.24 21.17
N PRO A 235 7.59 1.26 21.53
CA PRO A 235 6.93 0.41 20.54
C PRO A 235 6.20 1.26 19.48
N GLY A 236 6.42 0.96 18.20
CA GLY A 236 5.89 1.72 17.07
C GLY A 236 6.88 2.70 16.45
N ASP A 237 7.97 3.06 17.15
CA ASP A 237 9.02 3.89 16.58
C ASP A 237 9.78 3.17 15.47
N LEU A 238 10.24 3.93 14.49
CA LEU A 238 10.95 3.41 13.31
C LEU A 238 12.45 3.42 13.53
N VAL A 239 13.09 2.31 13.19
CA VAL A 239 14.54 2.11 13.29
C VAL A 239 15.10 1.94 11.89
N PHE A 240 16.01 2.83 11.50
CA PHE A 240 16.57 2.87 10.15
C PHE A 240 17.98 2.30 10.13
N PHE A 241 18.31 1.57 9.05
CA PHE A 241 19.63 1.00 8.83
C PHE A 241 20.22 1.57 7.55
N ALA A 242 21.47 1.98 7.64
CA ALA A 242 22.20 2.59 6.54
C ALA A 242 23.53 1.89 6.31
N TYR A 243 24.00 1.97 5.06
CA TYR A 243 25.33 1.51 4.67
C TYR A 243 26.43 2.27 5.44
N ASP A 244 27.69 1.85 5.28
CA ASP A 244 28.85 2.49 5.91
C ASP A 244 28.68 2.68 7.42
N HIS A 245 28.28 1.61 8.12
CA HIS A 245 28.09 1.60 9.57
C HIS A 245 27.16 2.72 10.08
N GLY A 246 26.05 2.97 9.37
CA GLY A 246 25.06 3.97 9.76
C GLY A 246 25.33 5.39 9.23
N LYS A 247 26.33 5.59 8.36
CA LYS A 247 26.71 6.91 7.84
C LYS A 247 26.38 7.12 6.36
N GLY A 248 26.03 6.04 5.65
CA GLY A 248 25.70 6.05 4.24
C GLY A 248 24.21 6.21 3.97
N TYR A 249 23.80 5.74 2.80
CA TYR A 249 22.40 5.73 2.37
C TYR A 249 21.57 4.72 3.19
N VAL A 250 20.36 5.14 3.60
CA VAL A 250 19.39 4.30 4.32
C VAL A 250 18.82 3.26 3.35
N HIS A 251 18.88 1.99 3.70
CA HIS A 251 18.44 0.90 2.82
C HIS A 251 17.45 -0.06 3.50
N HIS A 252 17.11 0.18 4.76
CA HIS A 252 16.15 -0.64 5.49
C HIS A 252 15.50 0.16 6.61
N VAL A 253 14.26 -0.21 6.92
CA VAL A 253 13.51 0.26 8.07
C VAL A 253 12.89 -0.93 8.80
N GLY A 254 13.00 -0.90 10.12
CA GLY A 254 12.25 -1.76 11.03
C GLY A 254 11.35 -0.94 11.93
N MET A 255 10.44 -1.60 12.65
CA MET A 255 9.62 -0.99 13.68
C MET A 255 9.98 -1.62 15.01
N TYR A 256 10.35 -0.80 16.00
CA TYR A 256 10.65 -1.28 17.34
C TYR A 256 9.36 -1.82 17.99
N ILE A 257 9.42 -3.01 18.57
CA ILE A 257 8.28 -3.68 19.21
C ILE A 257 8.43 -3.78 20.73
N GLY A 258 9.47 -3.17 21.29
CA GLY A 258 9.79 -3.21 22.72
C GLY A 258 10.72 -4.36 23.10
N ASN A 259 11.33 -4.24 24.29
CA ASN A 259 12.24 -5.24 24.85
C ASN A 259 13.45 -5.57 23.96
N GLY A 260 14.00 -4.55 23.27
CA GLY A 260 15.18 -4.72 22.42
C GLY A 260 14.90 -5.46 21.11
N LYS A 261 13.66 -5.41 20.60
CA LYS A 261 13.23 -6.10 19.37
C LYS A 261 12.56 -5.14 18.40
#